data_AF-A0A952PS37-F1
#
_entry.id   AF-A0A952PS37-F1
#
_cell.length_a   1.000
_cell.length_b   1.000
_cell.length_c   1.000
_cell.angle_alpha   90.00
_cell.angle_beta   90.00
_cell.angle_gamma   90.00
#
_symmetry.space_group_name_H-M   'P 1'
#
loop_
_entity.id
_entity.type
_entity.pdbx_description
1 polymer ?
#
loop_
_entity_poly.entity_id
_entity_poly.type
_entity_poly.pdbx_seq_one_letter_code
_entity_poly.pdbx_strand_id
1 'polypeptide(L)'
;MNLLARRLKNRRAGAILLLIVAVGFMVLATGFIVICFYMVLSQQGRDSSQTDAHALRFASEINGQDWVGEINNMTGFARELVFTSRQECQQVSRECPQFNGLAKQLLDEARLSSMQVEADKRTLLKDIDASVKVAIRNAEQEQKRKRGLALAWFSTEPSQLESVELGFMDGVSSNVIAPAAIPELKAFDIASKSLDEKSGFYNGNINAKLPEPDNDLDFRICSLPACVKTTVSPARLASNDEFRTLLTLQAGKTTDFSKCEQLPSAVRVHSAMNVSTSAGGKTAAGRVRISSTVAAAGGTMKLP
;
A
#
# COMPACT_ATOMS: atom_id res chain seq x y z
N MET A 1 -80.34 -24.12 17.68
CA MET A 1 -78.91 -24.54 17.58
C MET A 1 -78.21 -24.16 16.25
N ASN A 2 -78.90 -24.06 15.10
CA ASN A 2 -78.23 -23.83 13.80
C ASN A 2 -77.65 -22.42 13.56
N LEU A 3 -78.12 -21.38 14.27
CA LEU A 3 -77.61 -20.00 14.14
C LEU A 3 -76.27 -19.77 14.85
N LEU A 4 -76.04 -20.43 16.00
CA LEU A 4 -74.77 -20.40 16.72
C LEU A 4 -73.67 -21.15 15.95
N ALA A 5 -74.00 -22.30 15.36
CA ALA A 5 -73.09 -23.05 14.50
C ALA A 5 -72.69 -22.26 13.24
N ARG A 6 -73.62 -21.53 12.61
CA ARG A 6 -73.32 -20.63 11.47
C ARG A 6 -72.47 -19.42 11.86
N ARG A 7 -72.71 -18.79 13.03
CA ARG A 7 -71.87 -17.68 13.53
C ARG A 7 -70.45 -18.13 13.89
N LEU A 8 -70.28 -19.32 14.47
CA LEU A 8 -68.97 -19.91 14.77
C LEU A 8 -68.22 -20.32 13.49
N LYS A 9 -68.92 -20.85 12.48
CA LYS A 9 -68.34 -21.18 11.16
C LYS A 9 -67.85 -19.91 10.42
N ASN A 10 -68.63 -18.82 10.45
CA ASN A 10 -68.23 -17.55 9.84
C ASN A 10 -67.09 -16.84 10.60
N ARG A 11 -67.02 -16.97 11.94
CA ARG A 11 -65.86 -16.48 12.73
C ARG A 11 -64.58 -17.26 12.45
N ARG A 12 -64.66 -18.58 12.27
CA ARG A 12 -63.51 -19.41 11.87
C ARG A 12 -63.01 -19.07 10.45
N ALA A 13 -63.92 -18.84 9.51
CA ALA A 13 -63.55 -18.43 8.16
C ALA A 13 -62.86 -17.05 8.12
N GLY A 14 -63.35 -16.07 8.90
CA GLY A 14 -62.72 -14.74 9.01
C GLY A 14 -61.35 -14.77 9.71
N ALA A 15 -61.18 -15.62 10.73
CA ALA A 15 -59.89 -15.80 11.39
C ALA A 15 -58.83 -16.45 10.48
N ILE A 16 -59.25 -17.43 9.66
CA ILE A 16 -58.36 -18.08 8.68
C ILE A 16 -57.91 -17.07 7.60
N LEU A 17 -58.81 -16.21 7.11
CA LEU A 17 -58.48 -15.21 6.10
C LEU A 17 -57.51 -14.13 6.66
N LEU A 18 -57.72 -13.66 7.89
CA LEU A 18 -56.78 -12.75 8.55
C LEU A 18 -55.40 -13.38 8.74
N LEU A 19 -55.34 -14.66 9.10
CA LEU A 19 -54.06 -15.37 9.26
C LEU A 19 -53.32 -15.50 7.93
N ILE A 20 -54.02 -15.83 6.83
CA ILE A 20 -53.41 -15.89 5.49
C ILE A 20 -52.86 -14.52 5.07
N VAL A 21 -53.61 -13.43 5.31
CA VAL A 21 -53.14 -12.08 5.00
C VAL A 21 -51.94 -11.69 5.86
N ALA A 22 -51.96 -11.99 7.16
CA ALA A 22 -50.85 -11.70 8.07
C ALA A 22 -49.57 -12.48 7.68
N VAL A 23 -49.69 -13.76 7.35
CA VAL A 23 -48.58 -14.58 6.86
C VAL A 23 -48.07 -14.05 5.52
N GLY A 24 -48.97 -13.71 4.59
CA GLY A 24 -48.60 -13.10 3.31
C GLY A 24 -47.84 -11.80 3.49
N PHE A 25 -48.29 -10.92 4.39
CA PHE A 25 -47.58 -9.68 4.71
C PHE A 25 -46.22 -9.94 5.35
N MET A 26 -46.10 -10.92 6.26
CA MET A 26 -44.80 -11.28 6.84
C MET A 26 -43.82 -11.81 5.79
N VAL A 27 -44.28 -12.63 4.84
CA VAL A 27 -43.42 -13.13 3.75
C VAL A 27 -42.95 -11.97 2.87
N LEU A 28 -43.84 -11.05 2.50
CA LEU A 28 -43.49 -9.86 1.72
C LEU A 28 -42.52 -8.94 2.47
N ALA A 29 -42.75 -8.68 3.76
CA ALA A 29 -41.89 -7.87 4.59
C ALA A 29 -40.49 -8.49 4.72
N THR A 30 -40.41 -9.82 4.92
CA THR A 30 -39.13 -10.53 5.02
C THR A 30 -38.38 -10.49 3.68
N GLY A 31 -39.06 -10.76 2.57
CA GLY A 31 -38.46 -10.68 1.23
C GLY A 31 -37.93 -9.27 0.92
N PHE A 32 -38.66 -8.25 1.33
CA PHE A 32 -38.24 -6.85 1.19
C PHE A 32 -36.97 -6.55 1.99
N ILE A 33 -36.90 -6.96 3.26
CA ILE A 33 -35.71 -6.78 4.10
C ILE A 33 -34.49 -7.47 3.46
N VAL A 34 -34.66 -8.69 2.96
CA VAL A 34 -33.59 -9.45 2.29
C VAL A 34 -33.08 -8.72 1.04
N ILE A 35 -33.98 -8.21 0.19
CA ILE A 35 -33.59 -7.45 -1.01
C ILE A 35 -32.81 -6.19 -0.64
N CYS A 36 -33.24 -5.47 0.39
CA CYS A 36 -32.56 -4.25 0.83
C CYS A 36 -31.16 -4.54 1.39
N PHE A 37 -31.04 -5.59 2.21
CA PHE A 37 -29.73 -6.02 2.71
C PHE A 37 -28.82 -6.46 1.56
N TYR A 38 -29.35 -7.20 0.58
CA TYR A 38 -28.63 -7.59 -0.63
C TYR A 38 -28.15 -6.37 -1.44
N MET A 39 -28.99 -5.34 -1.59
CA MET A 39 -28.60 -4.10 -2.29
C MET A 39 -27.45 -3.38 -1.58
N VAL A 40 -27.47 -3.29 -0.25
CA VAL A 40 -26.39 -2.66 0.53
C VAL A 40 -25.09 -3.45 0.39
N LEU A 41 -25.13 -4.77 0.55
CA LEU A 41 -23.96 -5.63 0.39
C LEU A 41 -23.41 -5.59 -1.03
N SER A 42 -24.28 -5.55 -2.04
CA SER A 42 -23.87 -5.43 -3.44
C SER A 42 -23.20 -4.08 -3.71
N GLN A 43 -23.67 -2.99 -3.12
CA GLN A 43 -23.05 -1.68 -3.24
C GLN A 43 -21.70 -1.64 -2.53
N GLN A 44 -21.62 -2.17 -1.31
CA GLN A 44 -20.36 -2.30 -0.58
C GLN A 44 -19.32 -3.13 -1.34
N GLY A 45 -19.72 -4.24 -1.96
CA GLY A 45 -18.83 -5.06 -2.78
C GLY A 45 -18.30 -4.31 -4.02
N ARG A 46 -19.15 -3.52 -4.68
CA ARG A 46 -18.72 -2.66 -5.80
C ARG A 46 -17.74 -1.58 -5.35
N ASP A 47 -18.01 -0.92 -4.23
CA ASP A 47 -17.16 0.15 -3.73
C ASP A 47 -15.83 -0.40 -3.18
N SER A 48 -15.82 -1.62 -2.64
CA SER A 48 -14.59 -2.35 -2.30
C SER A 48 -13.75 -2.60 -3.53
N SER A 49 -14.33 -3.21 -4.58
CA SER A 49 -13.61 -3.49 -5.83
C SER A 49 -13.08 -2.22 -6.50
N GLN A 50 -13.80 -1.11 -6.42
CA GLN A 50 -13.30 0.18 -6.91
C GLN A 50 -12.15 0.73 -6.07
N THR A 51 -12.24 0.60 -4.74
CA THR A 51 -11.18 1.02 -3.84
C THR A 51 -9.92 0.19 -4.09
N ASP A 52 -10.06 -1.12 -4.31
CA ASP A 52 -8.97 -2.02 -4.70
C ASP A 52 -8.36 -1.61 -6.04
N ALA A 53 -9.17 -1.27 -7.04
CA ALA A 53 -8.70 -0.80 -8.34
C ALA A 53 -7.93 0.53 -8.23
N HIS A 54 -8.40 1.47 -7.41
CA HIS A 54 -7.69 2.73 -7.14
C HIS A 54 -6.36 2.46 -6.42
N ALA A 55 -6.35 1.60 -5.39
CA ALA A 55 -5.14 1.22 -4.68
C ALA A 55 -4.11 0.55 -5.60
N LEU A 56 -4.55 -0.35 -6.49
CA LEU A 56 -3.71 -1.00 -7.51
C LEU A 56 -3.11 0.03 -8.48
N ARG A 57 -3.93 0.96 -8.96
CA ARG A 57 -3.46 2.04 -9.84
C ARG A 57 -2.41 2.90 -9.14
N PHE A 58 -2.67 3.34 -7.91
CA PHE A 58 -1.70 4.17 -7.17
C PHE A 58 -0.41 3.42 -6.86
N ALA A 59 -0.50 2.14 -6.49
CA ALA A 59 0.69 1.31 -6.27
C ALA A 59 1.49 1.08 -7.56
N SER A 60 0.82 1.03 -8.72
CA SER A 60 1.50 0.96 -10.02
C SER A 60 2.22 2.26 -10.39
N GLU A 61 1.76 3.43 -9.93
CA GLU A 61 2.48 4.70 -10.14
C GLU A 61 3.77 4.78 -9.30
N ILE A 62 3.85 4.06 -8.17
CA ILE A 62 5.02 4.08 -7.29
C ILE A 62 6.21 3.37 -7.93
N ASN A 63 6.01 2.19 -8.51
CA ASN A 63 7.09 1.37 -9.07
C ASN A 63 6.79 0.85 -10.49
N GLY A 64 6.08 1.63 -11.31
CA GLY A 64 5.60 1.20 -12.63
C GLY A 64 6.71 0.95 -13.65
N GLN A 65 7.85 1.64 -13.52
CA GLN A 65 9.03 1.48 -14.38
C GLN A 65 10.25 0.94 -13.63
N ASP A 66 10.03 0.30 -12.47
CA ASP A 66 11.10 -0.26 -11.64
C ASP A 66 12.09 0.75 -11.03
N TRP A 67 11.72 2.04 -10.95
CA TRP A 67 12.60 3.07 -10.39
C TRP A 67 13.00 2.79 -8.93
N VAL A 68 12.08 2.23 -8.12
CA VAL A 68 12.36 1.87 -6.72
C VAL A 68 13.30 0.67 -6.64
N GLY A 69 13.18 -0.29 -7.57
CA GLY A 69 14.08 -1.42 -7.66
C GLY A 69 15.49 -0.99 -8.06
N GLU A 70 15.59 -0.13 -9.08
CA GLU A 70 16.86 0.39 -9.60
C GLU A 70 17.62 1.22 -8.56
N ILE A 71 16.96 2.16 -7.89
CA ILE A 71 17.60 2.99 -6.85
C ILE A 71 18.03 2.16 -5.62
N ASN A 72 17.27 1.12 -5.26
CA ASN A 72 17.66 0.16 -4.22
C ASN A 72 18.95 -0.57 -4.62
N ASN A 73 19.03 -1.06 -5.86
CA ASN A 73 20.23 -1.73 -6.36
C ASN A 73 21.43 -0.75 -6.41
N MET A 74 21.22 0.48 -6.89
CA MET A 74 22.27 1.51 -6.89
C MET A 74 22.75 1.85 -5.47
N THR A 75 21.86 1.85 -4.48
CA THR A 75 22.22 2.03 -3.07
C THR A 75 23.10 0.88 -2.58
N GLY A 76 22.75 -0.36 -2.94
CA GLY A 76 23.58 -1.54 -2.69
C GLY A 76 24.97 -1.44 -3.32
N PHE A 77 25.05 -1.11 -4.61
CA PHE A 77 26.33 -0.97 -5.32
C PHE A 77 27.18 0.20 -4.80
N ALA A 78 26.57 1.34 -4.49
CA ALA A 78 27.28 2.47 -3.90
C ALA A 78 27.88 2.11 -2.54
N ARG A 79 27.15 1.32 -1.73
CA ARG A 79 27.62 0.80 -0.45
C ARG A 79 28.82 -0.13 -0.61
N GLU A 80 28.73 -1.06 -1.54
CA GLU A 80 29.82 -1.99 -1.88
C GLU A 80 31.06 -1.26 -2.38
N LEU A 81 30.88 -0.27 -3.24
CA LEU A 81 31.95 0.53 -3.79
C LEU A 81 32.70 1.29 -2.70
N VAL A 82 32.00 1.99 -1.80
CA VAL A 82 32.65 2.70 -0.69
C VAL A 82 33.47 1.75 0.17
N PHE A 83 32.89 0.59 0.54
CA PHE A 83 33.58 -0.40 1.36
C PHE A 83 34.83 -0.95 0.67
N THR A 84 34.72 -1.31 -0.61
CA THR A 84 35.83 -1.87 -1.39
C THR A 84 36.93 -0.82 -1.61
N SER A 85 36.56 0.40 -2.01
CA SER A 85 37.50 1.52 -2.16
C SER A 85 38.24 1.83 -0.86
N ARG A 86 37.61 1.65 0.31
CA ARG A 86 38.27 1.79 1.61
C ARG A 86 39.33 0.72 1.83
N GLN A 87 39.01 -0.54 1.56
CA GLN A 87 39.97 -1.66 1.68
C GLN A 87 41.17 -1.46 0.75
N GLU A 88 40.90 -1.12 -0.52
CA GLU A 88 41.94 -0.83 -1.51
C GLU A 88 42.82 0.36 -1.09
N CYS A 89 42.21 1.45 -0.58
CA CYS A 89 42.96 2.59 -0.08
C CYS A 89 43.88 2.22 1.09
N GLN A 90 43.46 1.33 1.99
CA GLN A 90 44.28 0.84 3.10
C GLN A 90 45.41 -0.08 2.60
N GLN A 91 45.13 -0.93 1.61
CA GLN A 91 46.13 -1.82 1.02
C GLN A 91 47.20 -1.04 0.27
N VAL A 92 46.81 -0.10 -0.61
CA VAL A 92 47.73 0.78 -1.34
C VAL A 92 48.61 1.59 -0.37
N SER A 93 48.05 2.03 0.76
CA SER A 93 48.81 2.72 1.82
C SER A 93 49.95 1.91 2.42
N ARG A 94 49.85 0.57 2.39
CA ARG A 94 50.87 -0.35 2.91
C ARG A 94 51.83 -0.82 1.83
N GLU A 95 51.30 -1.15 0.65
CA GLU A 95 52.05 -1.85 -0.40
C GLU A 95 52.67 -0.89 -1.44
N CYS A 96 51.96 0.17 -1.81
CA CYS A 96 52.37 1.10 -2.86
C CYS A 96 52.14 2.57 -2.45
N PRO A 97 52.88 3.13 -1.48
CA PRO A 97 52.62 4.44 -0.91
C PRO A 97 52.60 5.60 -1.93
N GLN A 98 53.29 5.46 -3.05
CA GLN A 98 53.30 6.42 -4.16
C GLN A 98 51.92 6.63 -4.80
N PHE A 99 51.00 5.67 -4.68
CA PHE A 99 49.64 5.77 -5.22
C PHE A 99 48.59 6.19 -4.17
N ASN A 100 49.02 6.55 -2.95
CA ASN A 100 48.10 6.94 -1.87
C ASN A 100 47.20 8.12 -2.23
N GLY A 101 47.72 9.08 -3.00
CA GLY A 101 46.94 10.22 -3.47
C GLY A 101 45.77 9.76 -4.34
N LEU A 102 46.04 8.89 -5.31
CA LEU A 102 45.02 8.36 -6.23
C LEU A 102 44.01 7.47 -5.49
N ALA A 103 44.45 6.59 -4.59
CA ALA A 103 43.56 5.71 -3.86
C ALA A 103 42.60 6.48 -2.93
N LYS A 104 43.06 7.58 -2.31
CA LYS A 104 42.19 8.49 -1.56
C LYS A 104 41.18 9.21 -2.45
N GLN A 105 41.60 9.68 -3.63
CA GLN A 105 40.70 10.31 -4.58
C GLN A 105 39.56 9.37 -5.02
N LEU A 106 39.89 8.10 -5.31
CA LEU A 106 38.87 7.10 -5.68
C LEU A 106 37.89 6.81 -4.55
N LEU A 107 38.39 6.75 -3.31
CA LEU A 107 37.52 6.60 -2.14
C LEU A 107 36.62 7.82 -1.93
N ASP A 108 37.15 9.04 -2.08
CA ASP A 108 36.35 10.26 -1.97
C ASP A 108 35.28 10.32 -3.06
N GLU A 109 35.61 9.90 -4.28
CA GLU A 109 34.67 9.78 -5.41
C GLU A 109 33.58 8.74 -5.13
N ALA A 110 33.92 7.59 -4.53
CA ALA A 110 32.95 6.60 -4.09
C ALA A 110 31.99 7.18 -3.04
N ARG A 111 32.52 7.91 -2.04
CA ARG A 111 31.71 8.57 -1.01
C ARG A 111 30.79 9.64 -1.62
N LEU A 112 31.29 10.47 -2.55
CA LEU A 112 30.49 11.44 -3.30
C LEU A 112 29.38 10.77 -4.12
N SER A 113 29.69 9.66 -4.79
CA SER A 113 28.72 8.88 -5.55
C SER A 113 27.60 8.35 -4.67
N SER A 114 27.92 7.85 -3.46
CA SER A 114 26.89 7.41 -2.51
C SER A 114 25.95 8.53 -2.05
N MET A 115 26.49 9.74 -1.82
CA MET A 115 25.69 10.90 -1.48
C MET A 115 24.78 11.35 -2.64
N GLN A 116 25.24 11.21 -3.88
CA GLN A 116 24.44 11.49 -5.06
C GLN A 116 23.26 10.53 -5.18
N VAL A 117 23.46 9.23 -4.93
CA VAL A 117 22.36 8.23 -4.95
C VAL A 117 21.27 8.57 -3.93
N GLU A 118 21.63 8.99 -2.71
CA GLU A 118 20.64 9.45 -1.72
C GLU A 118 19.93 10.75 -2.16
N ALA A 119 20.62 11.66 -2.86
CA ALA A 119 20.00 12.85 -3.44
C ALA A 119 19.01 12.51 -4.57
N ASP A 120 19.37 11.57 -5.44
CA ASP A 120 18.51 11.07 -6.52
C ASP A 120 17.27 10.39 -5.95
N LYS A 121 17.43 9.63 -4.86
CA LYS A 121 16.30 9.03 -4.12
C LYS A 121 15.31 10.09 -3.62
N ARG A 122 15.80 11.21 -3.09
CA ARG A 122 14.94 12.33 -2.65
C ARG A 122 14.25 13.01 -3.82
N THR A 123 14.87 13.05 -4.99
CA THR A 123 14.25 13.56 -6.22
C THR A 123 13.14 12.62 -6.69
N LEU A 124 13.41 11.32 -6.76
CA LEU A 124 12.43 10.30 -7.13
C LEU A 124 11.20 10.31 -6.21
N LEU A 125 11.40 10.54 -4.91
CA LEU A 125 10.29 10.68 -3.97
C LEU A 125 9.33 11.83 -4.35
N LYS A 126 9.86 12.97 -4.83
CA LYS A 126 9.04 14.11 -5.30
C LYS A 126 8.28 13.76 -6.58
N ASP A 127 8.89 12.98 -7.47
CA ASP A 127 8.26 12.56 -8.71
C ASP A 127 7.13 11.55 -8.46
N ILE A 128 7.34 10.63 -7.51
CA ILE A 128 6.30 9.70 -7.04
C ILE A 128 5.14 10.49 -6.41
N ASP A 129 5.42 11.49 -5.56
CA ASP A 129 4.38 12.36 -5.00
C ASP A 129 3.53 13.03 -6.08
N ALA A 130 4.19 13.68 -7.04
CA ALA A 130 3.51 14.36 -8.14
C ALA A 130 2.62 13.39 -8.93
N SER A 131 3.14 12.21 -9.24
CA SER A 131 2.45 11.16 -10.01
C SER A 131 1.23 10.62 -9.26
N VAL A 132 1.39 10.30 -7.98
CA VAL A 132 0.29 9.82 -7.12
C VAL A 132 -0.77 10.92 -6.95
N LYS A 133 -0.40 12.19 -6.74
CA LYS A 133 -1.36 13.30 -6.65
C LYS A 133 -2.17 13.48 -7.93
N VAL A 134 -1.56 13.31 -9.10
CA VAL A 134 -2.28 13.33 -10.37
C VAL A 134 -3.26 12.16 -10.45
N ALA A 135 -2.84 10.95 -10.08
CA ALA A 135 -3.69 9.77 -10.06
C ALA A 135 -4.88 9.93 -9.09
N ILE A 136 -4.66 10.49 -7.91
CA ILE A 136 -5.70 10.82 -6.92
C ILE A 136 -6.73 11.78 -7.51
N ARG A 137 -6.29 12.89 -8.13
CA ARG A 137 -7.20 13.86 -8.76
C ARG A 137 -8.04 13.22 -9.87
N ASN A 138 -7.44 12.34 -10.67
CA ASN A 138 -8.15 11.61 -11.71
C ASN A 138 -9.21 10.67 -11.10
N ALA A 139 -8.86 9.94 -10.03
CA ALA A 139 -9.80 9.08 -9.31
C ALA A 139 -10.96 9.88 -8.69
N GLU A 140 -10.70 11.04 -8.09
CA GLU A 140 -11.74 11.92 -7.54
C GLU A 140 -12.68 12.45 -8.65
N GLN A 141 -12.14 12.80 -9.82
CA GLN A 141 -12.95 13.23 -10.96
C GLN A 141 -13.82 12.09 -11.51
N GLU A 142 -13.29 10.87 -11.58
CA GLU A 142 -14.03 9.66 -11.96
C GLU A 142 -15.16 9.37 -10.95
N GLN A 143 -14.90 9.52 -9.64
CA GLN A 143 -15.91 9.33 -8.59
C GLN A 143 -17.04 10.36 -8.66
N LYS A 144 -16.74 11.63 -8.94
CA LYS A 144 -17.77 12.70 -9.10
C LYS A 144 -18.78 12.42 -10.21
N ARG A 145 -18.42 11.61 -11.21
CA ARG A 145 -19.32 11.23 -12.31
C ARG A 145 -20.27 10.09 -11.95
N LYS A 146 -20.00 9.34 -10.87
CA LYS A 146 -20.82 8.22 -10.43
C LYS A 146 -22.02 8.73 -9.65
N ARG A 147 -23.18 8.12 -9.90
CA ARG A 147 -24.41 8.38 -9.14
C ARG A 147 -24.57 7.33 -8.06
N GLY A 148 -24.91 7.79 -6.87
CA GLY A 148 -25.35 6.93 -5.79
C GLY A 148 -26.74 6.33 -6.07
N LEU A 149 -27.09 5.28 -5.32
CA LEU A 149 -28.42 4.69 -5.37
C LEU A 149 -29.40 5.52 -4.51
N ALA A 150 -30.50 5.98 -5.09
CA ALA A 150 -31.52 6.75 -4.38
C ALA A 150 -32.90 6.10 -4.53
N LEU A 151 -33.49 5.70 -3.42
CA LEU A 151 -34.86 5.22 -3.24
C LEU A 151 -35.58 6.17 -2.28
N ALA A 152 -36.92 6.15 -2.28
CA ALA A 152 -37.74 7.10 -1.50
C ALA A 152 -37.45 7.11 0.02
N TRP A 153 -36.90 6.02 0.55
CA TRP A 153 -36.68 5.78 1.97
C TRP A 153 -35.23 5.32 2.28
N PHE A 154 -34.37 5.26 1.25
CA PHE A 154 -32.99 4.80 1.33
C PHE A 154 -32.14 5.48 0.27
N SER A 155 -31.03 6.11 0.65
CA SER A 155 -30.11 6.74 -0.29
C SER A 155 -28.67 6.47 0.12
N THR A 156 -27.85 6.08 -0.84
CA THR A 156 -26.40 5.97 -0.72
C THR A 156 -25.76 7.04 -1.57
N GLU A 157 -24.80 7.76 -1.01
CA GLU A 157 -23.92 8.63 -1.79
C GLU A 157 -22.81 7.81 -2.44
N PRO A 158 -22.26 8.25 -3.60
CA PRO A 158 -21.10 7.60 -4.19
C PRO A 158 -19.93 7.62 -3.20
N SER A 159 -19.19 6.52 -3.14
CA SER A 159 -17.98 6.43 -2.33
C SER A 159 -16.99 7.52 -2.70
N GLN A 160 -16.51 8.25 -1.69
CA GLN A 160 -15.51 9.30 -1.82
C GLN A 160 -14.17 8.82 -1.28
N LEU A 161 -13.11 9.13 -2.00
CA LEU A 161 -11.74 8.95 -1.52
C LEU A 161 -11.49 9.87 -0.31
N GLU A 162 -11.24 9.29 0.87
CA GLU A 162 -11.00 10.04 2.10
C GLU A 162 -9.51 10.35 2.28
N SER A 163 -8.65 9.34 2.07
CA SER A 163 -7.20 9.50 2.14
C SER A 163 -6.47 8.38 1.40
N VAL A 164 -5.25 8.71 0.97
CA VAL A 164 -4.31 7.75 0.38
C VAL A 164 -3.03 7.79 1.19
N GLU A 165 -2.71 6.69 1.84
CA GLU A 165 -1.48 6.52 2.60
C GLU A 165 -0.43 5.84 1.72
N LEU A 166 0.74 6.45 1.65
CA LEU A 166 1.94 5.88 1.05
C LEU A 166 2.79 5.29 2.16
N GLY A 167 3.30 4.08 1.93
CA GLY A 167 3.97 3.33 2.98
C GLY A 167 4.74 2.15 2.44
N PHE A 168 4.95 1.17 3.30
CA PHE A 168 5.64 -0.07 2.97
C PHE A 168 4.98 -1.23 3.72
N MET A 169 5.28 -2.45 3.27
CA MET A 169 4.85 -3.68 3.94
C MET A 169 5.94 -4.12 4.92
N ASP A 170 5.56 -4.32 6.18
CA ASP A 170 6.44 -4.88 7.21
C ASP A 170 6.75 -6.36 6.90
N GLY A 171 7.95 -6.81 7.26
CA GLY A 171 8.38 -8.20 7.03
C GLY A 171 8.67 -8.58 5.56
N VAL A 172 8.70 -7.61 4.63
CA VAL A 172 9.07 -7.84 3.24
C VAL A 172 10.54 -7.47 3.01
N SER A 173 11.34 -8.41 2.52
CA SER A 173 12.74 -8.17 2.13
C SER A 173 12.85 -7.22 0.94
N SER A 174 14.02 -6.61 0.77
CA SER A 174 14.36 -5.80 -0.39
C SER A 174 14.75 -6.66 -1.60
N ASN A 175 14.88 -6.02 -2.75
CA ASN A 175 15.37 -6.62 -3.98
C ASN A 175 16.91 -6.64 -4.08
N VAL A 176 17.59 -6.14 -3.05
CA VAL A 176 19.05 -6.03 -3.02
C VAL A 176 19.64 -7.29 -2.41
N ILE A 177 20.58 -7.91 -3.11
CA ILE A 177 21.33 -9.09 -2.66
C ILE A 177 22.63 -8.62 -2.02
N ALA A 178 23.05 -9.25 -0.93
CA ALA A 178 24.38 -9.00 -0.37
C ALA A 178 25.49 -9.45 -1.34
N PRO A 179 26.59 -8.68 -1.43
CA PRO A 179 27.71 -9.04 -2.28
C PRO A 179 28.31 -10.37 -1.85
N ALA A 180 28.31 -11.36 -2.76
CA ALA A 180 29.00 -12.62 -2.50
C ALA A 180 30.53 -12.45 -2.46
N ALA A 181 31.05 -11.42 -3.13
CA ALA A 181 32.48 -11.17 -3.27
C ALA A 181 33.14 -10.55 -2.02
N ILE A 182 32.35 -10.00 -1.08
CA ILE A 182 32.87 -9.26 0.08
C ILE A 182 32.39 -9.94 1.38
N PRO A 183 33.05 -11.04 1.81
CA PRO A 183 32.59 -11.83 2.94
C PRO A 183 32.61 -11.07 4.27
N GLU A 184 33.54 -10.13 4.44
CA GLU A 184 33.65 -9.28 5.64
C GLU A 184 32.42 -8.38 5.81
N LEU A 185 32.00 -7.73 4.73
CA LEU A 185 30.81 -6.89 4.71
C LEU A 185 29.54 -7.71 4.97
N LYS A 186 29.43 -8.88 4.32
CA LYS A 186 28.31 -9.80 4.54
C LYS A 186 28.22 -10.26 6.01
N ALA A 187 29.34 -10.60 6.64
CA ALA A 187 29.37 -11.01 8.05
C ALA A 187 28.90 -9.86 8.98
N PHE A 188 29.33 -8.63 8.69
CA PHE A 188 28.87 -7.44 9.39
C PHE A 188 27.36 -7.20 9.20
N ASP A 189 26.83 -7.42 8.00
CA ASP A 189 25.40 -7.24 7.70
C ASP A 189 24.49 -8.26 8.40
N ILE A 190 24.96 -9.49 8.54
CA ILE A 190 24.29 -10.52 9.34
C ILE A 190 24.32 -10.13 10.82
N ALA A 191 25.49 -9.71 11.34
CA ALA A 191 25.63 -9.30 12.73
C ALA A 191 24.78 -8.08 13.10
N SER A 192 24.65 -7.12 12.17
CA SER A 192 23.81 -5.92 12.32
C SER A 192 22.32 -6.16 12.06
N LYS A 193 21.92 -7.39 11.68
CA LYS A 193 20.55 -7.75 11.27
C LYS A 193 20.04 -6.94 10.06
N SER A 194 20.94 -6.45 9.24
CA SER A 194 20.61 -5.78 7.97
C SER A 194 20.30 -6.80 6.88
N LEU A 195 20.87 -8.00 6.99
CA LEU A 195 20.73 -9.08 6.01
C LEU A 195 19.96 -10.26 6.60
N ASP A 196 19.05 -10.85 5.83
CA ASP A 196 18.50 -12.17 6.15
C ASP A 196 19.45 -13.26 5.64
N GLU A 197 20.01 -14.04 6.56
CA GLU A 197 20.99 -15.08 6.28
C GLU A 197 20.44 -16.17 5.34
N LYS A 198 19.14 -16.48 5.43
CA LYS A 198 18.53 -17.56 4.66
C LYS A 198 18.29 -17.16 3.21
N SER A 199 17.75 -15.97 2.99
CA SER A 199 17.41 -15.50 1.65
C SER A 199 18.58 -14.82 0.94
N GLY A 200 19.53 -14.26 1.70
CA GLY A 200 20.65 -13.48 1.17
C GLY A 200 20.26 -12.07 0.69
N PHE A 201 19.01 -11.65 0.95
CA PHE A 201 18.50 -10.32 0.63
C PHE A 201 18.54 -9.41 1.86
N TYR A 202 18.78 -8.12 1.64
CA TYR A 202 18.68 -7.14 2.71
C TYR A 202 17.23 -7.03 3.20
N ASN A 203 17.07 -6.83 4.50
CA ASN A 203 15.77 -6.55 5.10
C ASN A 203 15.20 -5.24 4.52
N GLY A 204 13.88 -5.18 4.37
CA GLY A 204 13.22 -3.99 3.86
C GLY A 204 13.17 -2.86 4.89
N ASN A 205 13.21 -1.62 4.40
CA ASN A 205 13.06 -0.41 5.20
C ASN A 205 14.14 -0.24 6.28
N ILE A 206 15.40 -0.48 5.91
CA ILE A 206 16.54 -0.36 6.82
C ILE A 206 17.51 0.72 6.34
N ASN A 207 18.38 1.19 7.24
CA ASN A 207 19.58 1.94 6.89
C ASN A 207 20.80 1.02 7.11
N ALA A 208 21.30 0.42 6.05
CA ALA A 208 22.41 -0.53 6.09
C ALA A 208 23.75 0.23 6.24
N LYS A 209 24.02 0.74 7.45
CA LYS A 209 25.27 1.46 7.74
C LYS A 209 26.50 0.62 7.42
N LEU A 210 27.58 1.28 7.00
CA LEU A 210 28.90 0.66 6.89
C LEU A 210 29.59 0.62 8.28
N PRO A 211 30.56 -0.29 8.48
CA PRO A 211 31.43 -0.23 9.65
C PRO A 211 32.25 1.07 9.67
N GLU A 212 32.81 1.40 10.83
CA GLU A 212 33.74 2.54 10.94
C GLU A 212 34.93 2.38 9.99
N PRO A 213 35.42 3.48 9.38
CA PRO A 213 35.08 4.87 9.64
C PRO A 213 33.93 5.42 8.78
N ASP A 214 33.32 4.64 7.90
CA ASP A 214 32.35 5.11 6.89
C ASP A 214 30.88 4.99 7.36
N ASN A 215 30.66 4.91 8.68
CA ASN A 215 29.33 4.81 9.32
C ASN A 215 28.53 6.12 9.23
N ASP A 216 29.17 7.21 8.83
CA ASP A 216 28.56 8.52 8.63
C ASP A 216 27.59 8.54 7.44
N LEU A 217 27.81 7.68 6.44
CA LEU A 217 26.98 7.58 5.25
C LEU A 217 25.70 6.79 5.49
N ASP A 218 24.59 7.23 4.90
CA ASP A 218 23.30 6.53 4.92
C ASP A 218 23.14 5.66 3.67
N PHE A 219 22.70 4.42 3.86
CA PHE A 219 22.35 3.49 2.78
C PHE A 219 20.96 2.95 3.05
N ARG A 220 19.92 3.74 2.74
CA ARG A 220 18.54 3.39 3.07
C ARG A 220 17.95 2.49 1.99
N ILE A 221 17.72 1.22 2.32
CA ILE A 221 17.18 0.21 1.42
C ILE A 221 15.68 0.05 1.67
N CYS A 222 14.87 0.24 0.64
CA CYS A 222 13.42 0.20 0.74
C CYS A 222 12.90 -1.25 0.67
N SER A 223 11.79 -1.53 1.35
CA SER A 223 11.11 -2.82 1.27
C SER A 223 10.51 -3.03 -0.11
N LEU A 224 11.03 -3.95 -0.92
CA LEU A 224 10.54 -4.22 -2.27
C LEU A 224 10.82 -5.68 -2.64
N PRO A 225 9.81 -6.51 -2.93
CA PRO A 225 10.02 -7.93 -3.21
C PRO A 225 11.01 -8.14 -4.36
N ALA A 226 12.00 -9.02 -4.16
CA ALA A 226 12.94 -9.42 -5.20
C ALA A 226 12.26 -10.23 -6.32
N CYS A 227 12.84 -10.19 -7.52
CA CYS A 227 12.45 -11.07 -8.61
C CYS A 227 12.87 -12.52 -8.33
N VAL A 228 11.99 -13.48 -8.64
CA VAL A 228 12.30 -14.92 -8.52
C VAL A 228 12.37 -15.50 -9.92
N LYS A 229 13.53 -16.04 -10.31
CA LYS A 229 13.75 -16.64 -11.64
C LYS A 229 13.23 -15.73 -12.76
N THR A 230 13.71 -14.49 -12.79
CA THR A 230 13.32 -13.40 -13.72
C THR A 230 11.86 -12.93 -13.67
N THR A 231 11.03 -13.50 -12.79
CA THR A 231 9.64 -13.07 -12.63
C THR A 231 9.54 -12.04 -11.52
N VAL A 232 9.02 -10.86 -11.87
CA VAL A 232 8.71 -9.79 -10.91
C VAL A 232 7.31 -10.01 -10.34
N SER A 233 7.17 -9.86 -9.02
CA SER A 233 5.86 -9.90 -8.40
C SER A 233 5.03 -8.69 -8.87
N PRO A 234 3.81 -8.89 -9.41
CA PRO A 234 2.96 -7.76 -9.76
C PRO A 234 2.47 -7.03 -8.51
N ALA A 235 1.95 -5.82 -8.71
CA ALA A 235 1.21 -5.12 -7.65
C ALA A 235 0.04 -6.00 -7.20
N ARG A 236 -0.15 -6.13 -5.88
CA ARG A 236 -1.12 -7.07 -5.31
C ARG A 236 -1.72 -6.54 -4.03
N LEU A 237 -2.97 -6.92 -3.76
CA LEU A 237 -3.62 -6.67 -2.48
C LEU A 237 -2.81 -7.33 -1.36
N ALA A 238 -2.67 -6.61 -0.25
CA ALA A 238 -1.88 -7.03 0.90
C ALA A 238 -2.65 -6.78 2.20
N SER A 239 -2.17 -7.37 3.29
CA SER A 239 -2.82 -7.22 4.59
C SER A 239 -2.73 -5.77 5.09
N ASN A 240 -3.82 -5.27 5.65
CA ASN A 240 -3.80 -3.96 6.31
C ASN A 240 -2.91 -3.97 7.55
N ASP A 241 -2.76 -5.11 8.24
CA ASP A 241 -2.04 -5.20 9.52
C ASP A 241 -0.51 -5.06 9.36
N GLU A 242 0.00 -5.43 8.20
CA GLU A 242 1.43 -5.37 7.86
C GLU A 242 1.84 -4.02 7.28
N PHE A 243 0.89 -3.18 6.86
CA PHE A 243 1.22 -1.89 6.26
C PHE A 243 1.62 -0.86 7.31
N ARG A 244 2.69 -0.12 6.98
CA ARG A 244 3.25 0.95 7.78
C ARG A 244 3.24 2.24 6.96
N THR A 245 2.58 3.25 7.50
CA THR A 245 2.40 4.55 6.84
C THR A 245 3.69 5.37 6.94
N LEU A 246 4.20 5.82 5.81
CA LEU A 246 5.27 6.83 5.73
C LEU A 246 4.67 8.22 5.56
N LEU A 247 3.58 8.31 4.80
CA LEU A 247 2.94 9.55 4.44
C LEU A 247 1.44 9.36 4.20
N THR A 248 0.63 10.35 4.60
CA THR A 248 -0.81 10.37 4.34
C THR A 248 -1.18 11.55 3.44
N LEU A 249 -1.61 11.25 2.21
CA LEU A 249 -2.19 12.21 1.28
C LEU A 249 -3.70 12.35 1.59
N GLN A 250 -4.11 13.55 1.99
CA GLN A 250 -5.52 13.92 2.18
C GLN A 250 -5.88 15.05 1.23
N ALA A 251 -7.09 14.99 0.67
CA ALA A 251 -7.61 16.05 -0.18
C ALA A 251 -7.59 17.40 0.56
N GLY A 252 -6.93 18.39 -0.03
CA GLY A 252 -6.85 19.75 0.52
C GLY A 252 -5.82 19.98 1.63
N LYS A 253 -5.00 18.99 2.01
CA LYS A 253 -3.88 19.18 2.95
C LYS A 253 -2.54 19.11 2.22
N THR A 254 -1.64 20.04 2.55
CA THR A 254 -0.24 19.99 2.12
C THR A 254 0.49 18.91 2.91
N THR A 255 0.99 17.90 2.22
CA THR A 255 1.88 16.89 2.78
C THR A 255 3.32 17.36 2.73
N ASP A 256 4.00 17.25 3.87
CA ASP A 256 5.43 17.55 3.98
C ASP A 256 6.26 16.30 3.72
N PHE A 257 6.69 16.14 2.48
CA PHE A 257 7.55 15.03 2.04
C PHE A 257 8.99 15.14 2.53
N SER A 258 9.41 16.29 3.06
CA SER A 258 10.78 16.47 3.55
C SER A 258 11.13 15.55 4.72
N LYS A 259 10.09 15.02 5.40
CA LYS A 259 10.21 14.09 6.53
C LYS A 259 10.26 12.62 6.11
N CYS A 260 10.00 12.31 4.84
CA CYS A 260 9.99 10.93 4.35
C CYS A 260 11.41 10.55 3.91
N GLU A 261 12.07 9.74 4.72
CA GLU A 261 13.46 9.33 4.48
C GLU A 261 13.59 8.16 3.50
N GLN A 262 12.48 7.48 3.21
CA GLN A 262 12.43 6.28 2.39
C GLN A 262 11.40 6.38 1.26
N LEU A 263 11.61 5.58 0.21
CA LEU A 263 10.65 5.48 -0.86
C LEU A 263 9.49 4.58 -0.43
N PRO A 264 8.23 4.98 -0.71
CA PRO A 264 7.11 4.11 -0.50
C PRO A 264 7.17 2.93 -1.48
N SER A 265 6.65 1.79 -1.04
CA SER A 265 6.52 0.56 -1.84
C SER A 265 5.15 -0.10 -1.67
N ALA A 266 4.24 0.56 -0.97
CA ALA A 266 2.86 0.15 -0.80
C ALA A 266 1.95 1.38 -0.70
N VAL A 267 0.67 1.16 -0.97
CA VAL A 267 -0.40 2.15 -0.83
C VAL A 267 -1.53 1.57 -0.01
N ARG A 268 -2.07 2.37 0.92
CA ARG A 268 -3.36 2.09 1.55
C ARG A 268 -4.35 3.20 1.18
N VAL A 269 -5.48 2.82 0.63
CA VAL A 269 -6.55 3.73 0.22
C VAL A 269 -7.71 3.60 1.18
N HIS A 270 -8.17 4.73 1.71
CA HIS A 270 -9.39 4.83 2.49
C HIS A 270 -10.45 5.54 1.67
N SER A 271 -11.56 4.84 1.44
CA SER A 271 -12.76 5.39 0.83
C SER A 271 -13.90 5.34 1.84
N ALA A 272 -14.86 6.27 1.72
CA ALA A 272 -16.04 6.26 2.55
C ALA A 272 -17.30 6.59 1.74
N MET A 273 -18.39 5.91 2.04
CA MET A 273 -19.72 6.23 1.52
C MET A 273 -20.65 6.65 2.66
N ASN A 274 -21.52 7.62 2.39
CA ASN A 274 -22.60 7.97 3.29
C ASN A 274 -23.86 7.20 2.91
N VAL A 275 -24.48 6.56 3.89
CA VAL A 275 -25.73 5.82 3.76
C VAL A 275 -26.77 6.52 4.61
N SER A 276 -27.92 6.82 4.03
CA SER A 276 -29.04 7.45 4.73
C SER A 276 -30.31 6.65 4.51
N THR A 277 -31.11 6.54 5.56
CA THR A 277 -32.44 5.92 5.54
C THR A 277 -33.45 6.93 6.07
N SER A 278 -34.62 7.00 5.45
CA SER A 278 -35.75 7.79 5.95
C SER A 278 -36.96 6.88 6.09
N ALA A 279 -37.37 6.63 7.33
CA ALA A 279 -38.55 5.82 7.63
C ALA A 279 -39.41 6.56 8.65
N GLY A 280 -40.67 6.85 8.30
CA GLY A 280 -41.63 7.49 9.20
C GLY A 280 -41.22 8.89 9.69
N GLY A 281 -40.55 9.68 8.86
CA GLY A 281 -40.12 11.05 9.20
C GLY A 281 -38.83 11.14 10.03
N LYS A 282 -38.21 10.01 10.38
CA LYS A 282 -36.89 9.96 11.01
C LYS A 282 -35.84 9.61 9.98
N THR A 283 -34.78 10.40 9.92
CA THR A 283 -33.59 10.14 9.11
C THR A 283 -32.50 9.52 9.98
N ALA A 284 -31.98 8.37 9.57
CA ALA A 284 -30.77 7.78 10.15
C ALA A 284 -29.67 7.79 9.08
N ALA A 285 -28.53 8.36 9.43
CA ALA A 285 -27.35 8.40 8.57
C ALA A 285 -26.20 7.60 9.19
N GLY A 286 -25.49 6.86 8.37
CA GLY A 286 -24.30 6.10 8.73
C GLY A 286 -23.22 6.31 7.68
N ARG A 287 -21.96 6.13 8.07
CA ARG A 287 -20.81 6.22 7.17
C ARG A 287 -20.10 4.88 7.14
N VAL A 288 -20.00 4.28 5.97
CA VAL A 288 -19.28 3.02 5.77
C VAL A 288 -17.90 3.36 5.23
N ARG A 289 -16.85 2.92 5.94
CA ARG A 289 -15.45 3.08 5.52
C ARG A 289 -14.93 1.77 4.94
N ILE A 290 -14.18 1.90 3.85
CA ILE A 290 -13.54 0.82 3.13
C ILE A 290 -12.07 1.16 3.05
N SER A 291 -11.21 0.20 3.40
CA SER A 291 -9.76 0.34 3.31
C SER A 291 -9.18 -0.78 2.47
N SER A 292 -8.37 -0.44 1.49
CA SER A 292 -7.64 -1.40 0.67
C SER A 292 -6.15 -1.10 0.73
N THR A 293 -5.33 -2.13 0.98
CA THR A 293 -3.87 -2.03 0.97
C THR A 293 -3.34 -2.82 -0.20
N VAL A 294 -2.40 -2.23 -0.94
CA VAL A 294 -1.73 -2.84 -2.09
C VAL A 294 -0.21 -2.65 -1.96
N ALA A 295 0.54 -3.74 -2.12
CA ALA A 295 1.98 -3.67 -2.32
C ALA A 295 2.28 -3.35 -3.79
N ALA A 296 3.26 -2.48 -4.03
CA ALA A 296 3.74 -2.15 -5.37
C ALA A 296 4.38 -3.38 -6.04
N ALA A 297 4.60 -3.28 -7.36
CA ALA A 297 5.34 -4.29 -8.10
C ALA A 297 6.75 -4.44 -7.53
N GLY A 298 7.28 -5.66 -7.55
CA GLY A 298 8.63 -5.96 -7.07
C GLY A 298 9.73 -5.27 -7.89
N GLY A 299 10.97 -5.39 -7.42
CA GLY A 299 12.14 -4.84 -8.10
C GLY A 299 12.72 -5.82 -9.12
N THR A 300 13.14 -5.35 -10.30
CA THR A 300 14.03 -6.17 -11.13
C THR A 300 15.46 -6.08 -10.59
N MET A 301 16.14 -7.22 -10.56
CA MET A 301 17.59 -7.21 -10.45
C MET A 301 18.14 -7.13 -11.86
N LYS A 302 18.51 -5.92 -12.30
CA LYS A 302 19.40 -5.77 -13.45
C LYS A 302 20.81 -6.01 -12.93
N LEU A 303 21.35 -7.19 -13.19
CA LEU A 303 22.78 -7.41 -13.06
C LEU A 303 23.47 -6.47 -14.06
N PRO A 304 24.48 -5.68 -13.63
CA PRO A 304 25.37 -5.00 -14.57
C PRO A 304 26.12 -6.02 -15.45
#